data_AF-A0A2V6G4V7-F1
#
_entry.id   AF-A0A2V6G4V7-F1
#
_cell.length_a   1.000
_cell.length_b   1.000
_cell.length_c   1.000
_cell.angle_alpha   90.00
_cell.angle_beta   90.00
_cell.angle_gamma   90.00
#
_symmetry.space_group_name_H-M   'P 1'
#
loop_
_entity.id
_entity.type
_entity.pdbx_description
1 polymer ?
#
loop_
_entity_poly.entity_id
_entity_poly.type
_entity_poly.pdbx_seq_one_letter_code
_entity_poly.pdbx_strand_id
1 'polypeptide(L)' 'MDIYIYMQGQRRGPYQKAQLQEMWNRGQLAKDALYWHDGMSRWAVISDLFADIRMAPPLPLDTGNTESMTFPAAS' A
#
# COMPACT_ATOMS: atom_id res chain seq x y z
N MET A 1 12.88 -10.01 -2.33
CA MET A 1 11.72 -10.92 -2.20
C MET A 1 11.01 -10.92 -3.54
N ASP A 2 11.17 -12.00 -4.30
CA ASP A 2 10.57 -12.17 -5.62
C ASP A 2 9.13 -12.65 -5.48
N ILE A 3 8.19 -11.83 -5.94
CA ILE A 3 6.76 -12.10 -5.84
C ILE A 3 6.19 -12.29 -7.24
N TYR A 4 5.49 -13.40 -7.45
CA TYR A 4 4.83 -13.75 -8.68
C TYR A 4 3.32 -13.57 -8.50
N ILE A 5 2.66 -13.05 -9.52
CA ILE A 5 1.21 -12.82 -9.52
C ILE A 5 0.58 -13.66 -10.61
N TYR A 6 -0.52 -14.33 -10.31
CA TYR A 6 -1.31 -15.06 -11.27
C TYR A 6 -2.54 -14.25 -11.64
N MET A 7 -2.60 -13.80 -12.88
CA MET A 7 -3.61 -12.86 -13.37
C MET A 7 -3.96 -13.22 -14.81
N GLN A 8 -5.26 -13.22 -15.16
CA GLN A 8 -5.72 -13.51 -16.52
C GLN A 8 -5.19 -14.85 -17.09
N GLY A 9 -5.01 -15.86 -16.24
CA GLY A 9 -4.48 -17.17 -16.65
C GLY A 9 -2.97 -17.22 -16.89
N GLN A 10 -2.24 -16.14 -16.62
CA GLN A 10 -0.79 -16.11 -16.76
C GLN A 10 -0.10 -15.72 -15.45
N ARG A 11 1.00 -16.40 -15.14
CA ARG A 11 1.93 -16.01 -14.09
C ARG A 11 2.83 -14.88 -14.60
N ARG A 12 2.83 -13.76 -13.88
CA ARG A 12 3.62 -12.55 -14.16
C ARG A 12 4.59 -12.33 -13.00
N GLY A 13 5.83 -11.96 -13.31
CA GLY A 13 6.86 -11.68 -12.31
C GLY A 13 8.27 -12.06 -12.79
N PRO A 14 9.27 -11.93 -11.91
CA PRO A 14 9.15 -11.54 -10.51
C PRO A 14 8.91 -10.03 -10.31
N TYR A 15 8.06 -9.69 -9.34
CA TYR A 15 7.79 -8.32 -8.88
C TYR A 15 8.25 -8.14 -7.43
N GLN A 16 8.50 -6.90 -7.05
CA GLN A 16 8.79 -6.53 -5.66
C GLN A 16 7.54 -5.99 -4.96
N LYS A 17 7.50 -6.03 -3.62
CA LYS A 17 6.37 -5.49 -2.83
C LYS A 17 6.04 -4.04 -3.20
N ALA A 18 7.05 -3.18 -3.38
CA ALA A 18 6.86 -1.79 -3.80
C ALA A 18 6.20 -1.67 -5.19
N GLN A 19 6.64 -2.47 -6.16
CA GLN A 19 6.03 -2.53 -7.49
C GLN A 19 4.56 -2.99 -7.42
N LEU A 20 4.26 -4.01 -6.60
CA LEU A 20 2.89 -4.46 -6.39
C LEU A 20 2.05 -3.40 -5.71
N GLN A 21 2.60 -2.68 -4.73
CA GLN A 21 1.90 -1.58 -4.07
C GLN A 21 1.57 -0.47 -5.07
N GLU A 22 2.49 -0.08 -5.94
CA GLU A 22 2.21 0.86 -7.02
C GLU A 22 1.12 0.34 -7.96
N MET A 23 1.22 -0.92 -8.40
CA MET A 23 0.21 -1.54 -9.28
C MET A 23 -1.16 -1.61 -8.61
N TRP A 24 -1.22 -1.87 -7.30
CA TRP A 24 -2.44 -1.88 -6.49
C TRP A 24 -3.06 -0.50 -6.41
N ASN A 25 -2.24 0.52 -6.09
CA ASN A 25 -2.68 1.92 -6.05
C ASN A 25 -3.17 2.41 -7.42
N ARG A 26 -2.53 1.95 -8.51
CA ARG A 26 -2.96 2.23 -9.89
C ARG A 26 -4.19 1.41 -10.32
N GLY A 27 -4.71 0.52 -9.49
CA GLY A 27 -5.86 -0.34 -9.82
C GLY A 27 -5.56 -1.41 -10.89
N GLN A 28 -4.29 -1.71 -11.14
CA GLN A 28 -3.86 -2.72 -12.12
C GLN A 28 -3.91 -4.15 -11.55
N LEU A 29 -4.03 -4.29 -10.23
CA LEU A 29 -4.16 -5.58 -9.56
C LEU A 29 -5.63 -5.85 -9.22
N ALA A 30 -6.15 -6.99 -9.69
CA ALA A 30 -7.44 -7.47 -9.23
C ALA A 30 -7.35 -7.86 -7.75
N LYS A 31 -8.39 -7.58 -6.97
CA LYS A 31 -8.46 -7.91 -5.54
C LYS A 31 -8.35 -9.42 -5.29
N ASP A 32 -8.91 -10.21 -6.20
CA ASP A 32 -8.85 -11.67 -6.21
C ASP A 32 -7.61 -12.23 -6.93
N ALA A 33 -6.66 -11.38 -7.35
CA ALA A 33 -5.42 -11.87 -7.94
C ALA A 33 -4.65 -12.70 -6.91
N LEU A 34 -4.05 -13.79 -7.36
CA LEU A 34 -3.25 -14.65 -6.51
C LEU A 34 -1.78 -14.23 -6.58
N TYR A 35 -1.11 -14.14 -5.44
CA TYR A 35 0.32 -13.92 -5.35
C TYR A 35 1.01 -15.12 -4.69
N TRP A 36 2.27 -15.30 -5.02
CA TRP A 36 3.16 -16.29 -4.42
C TRP A 36 4.56 -15.71 -4.36
N HIS A 37 5.30 -16.03 -3.32
CA HIS A 37 6.71 -15.66 -3.20
C HIS A 37 7.53 -16.84 -2.68
N ASP A 38 8.84 -16.74 -2.85
CA ASP A 38 9.77 -17.71 -2.28
C ASP A 38 9.52 -17.85 -0.76
N GLY A 39 9.28 -19.08 -0.31
CA GLY A 39 8.89 -19.42 1.06
C GLY A 39 7.39 -19.67 1.29
N MET A 40 6.50 -19.40 0.33
CA MET A 40 5.08 -19.80 0.43
C MET A 40 4.85 -21.23 -0.06
N SER A 41 4.08 -22.02 0.67
CA SER A 41 3.67 -23.37 0.22
C SER A 41 2.51 -23.35 -0.79
N ARG A 42 1.76 -22.26 -0.86
CA ARG A 42 0.59 -22.10 -1.74
C ARG A 42 0.42 -20.64 -2.18
N TRP A 43 -0.29 -20.44 -3.27
CA TRP A 43 -0.73 -19.11 -3.71
C TRP A 43 -1.72 -18.52 -2.69
N ALA A 44 -1.56 -17.24 -2.37
CA ALA A 44 -2.45 -16.48 -1.51
C ALA A 44 -3.12 -15.34 -2.29
N VAL A 45 -4.24 -14.82 -1.81
CA VAL A 45 -4.92 -13.67 -2.46
C VAL A 45 -4.19 -12.38 -2.15
N ILE A 46 -3.97 -11.55 -3.16
CA ILE A 46 -3.19 -10.31 -3.03
C ILE A 46 -3.87 -9.27 -2.14
N SER A 47 -5.20 -9.36 -2.00
CA SER A 47 -5.92 -8.55 -1.01
C SER A 47 -5.42 -8.80 0.41
N ASP A 48 -4.98 -10.02 0.76
CA ASP A 48 -4.41 -10.33 2.07
C ASP A 48 -3.09 -9.58 2.30
N LEU A 49 -2.26 -9.50 1.26
CA LEU A 49 -0.99 -8.76 1.27
C LEU A 49 -1.19 -7.26 1.56
N PHE A 50 -2.33 -6.70 1.15
CA PHE A 50 -2.66 -5.28 1.29
C PHE A 50 -3.72 -4.98 2.37
N ALA A 51 -4.38 -6.00 2.93
CA ALA A 51 -5.41 -5.85 3.95
C ALA A 51 -4.87 -5.18 5.23
N ASP A 52 -3.58 -5.34 5.49
CA ASP A 52 -2.86 -4.70 6.60
C ASP A 52 -2.71 -3.17 6.43
N ILE A 53 -2.82 -2.63 5.19
CA ILE A 53 -2.64 -1.19 4.90
C ILE A 53 -3.91 -0.36 5.22
N ARG A 54 -4.88 -0.93 5.95
CA ARG A 54 -6.09 -0.21 6.39
C ARG A 54 -5.97 0.49 7.76
N MET A 55 -4.81 0.46 8.41
CA MET A 55 -4.53 1.28 9.61
C MET A 55 -3.42 2.30 9.35
N ALA A 56 -3.74 3.31 8.52
CA ALA A 56 -3.44 4.72 8.76
C ALA A 56 -3.62 5.46 7.42
N PRO A 57 -4.62 6.34 7.28
CA PRO A 57 -4.42 7.47 6.39
C PRO A 57 -3.13 8.18 6.87
N PRO A 58 -2.18 8.55 6.00
CA PRO A 58 -1.30 9.64 6.37
C PRO A 58 -2.25 10.82 6.58
N LEU A 59 -2.48 11.18 7.84
CA LEU A 59 -3.08 12.46 8.15
C LEU A 59 -2.31 13.48 7.31
N PRO A 60 -2.95 14.19 6.36
CA PRO A 60 -2.32 15.40 5.88
C PRO A 60 -2.13 16.22 7.15
N LEU A 61 -0.87 16.44 7.51
CA LEU A 61 -0.52 17.52 8.42
C LEU A 61 -0.97 18.75 7.64
N ASP A 62 -2.21 19.17 7.89
CA ASP A 62 -2.70 20.47 7.50
C ASP A 62 -1.82 21.46 8.26
N THR A 63 -0.70 21.83 7.65
CA THR A 63 0.14 22.95 8.08
C THR A 63 -0.56 24.26 7.66
N GLY A 64 -1.87 24.32 7.86
CA GLY A 64 -2.80 25.34 7.38
C GLY A 64 -3.53 26.07 8.51
N ASN A 65 -3.11 25.90 9.77
CA ASN A 65 -3.49 26.79 10.87
C ASN A 65 -2.34 27.75 11.23
N THR A 66 -1.92 28.54 10.25
CA THR A 66 -1.29 29.84 10.49
C THR A 66 -2.29 30.73 11.23
N GLU A 67 -1.86 31.29 12.36
CA GLU A 67 -2.32 32.59 12.87
C GLU A 67 -3.78 32.69 13.34
N SER A 68 -4.00 32.55 14.66
CA SER A 68 -4.89 33.46 15.41
C SER A 68 -4.81 33.17 16.91
N MET A 69 -3.93 33.89 17.61
CA MET A 69 -4.29 34.68 18.79
C MET A 69 -3.01 35.20 19.50
N THR A 70 -2.75 36.50 19.31
CA THR A 70 -2.36 37.43 20.38
C THR A 70 -0.92 37.41 20.93
N PHE A 71 -0.15 38.42 20.50
CA PHE A 71 0.93 39.11 21.24
C PHE A 71 0.41 39.72 22.58
N PRO A 72 1.24 40.34 23.45
CA PRO A 72 2.36 39.89 24.28
C PRO A 72 2.01 39.94 25.82
N ALA A 73 2.87 39.46 26.72
CA ALA A 73 2.81 39.85 28.15
C ALA A 73 4.19 39.77 28.82
N ALA A 74 4.57 40.88 29.45
CA ALA A 74 5.81 41.11 30.20
C ALA A 74 5.72 40.54 31.63
N SER A 75 6.85 40.08 32.17
CA SER A 75 7.37 40.30 33.53
C SER A 75 8.72 39.60 33.70
#